data_AF-A0A7V7ARX9-F1
#
_entry.id   AF-A0A7V7ARX9-F1
#
_cell.length_a   1.000
_cell.length_b   1.000
_cell.length_c   1.000
_cell.angle_alpha   90.00
_cell.angle_beta   90.00
_cell.angle_gamma   90.00
#
_symmetry.space_group_name_H-M   'P 1'
#
loop_
_entity.id
_entity.type
_entity.pdbx_description
1 polymer ?
#
loop_
_entity_poly.entity_id
_entity_poly.type
_entity_poly.pdbx_seq_one_letter_code
_entity_poly.pdbx_strand_id
1 'polypeptide(L)' 'MKKCKNCNVCVESCPVEAINIDTKQIDYEKCIECMCCHELCMHQAVDLKKDNFLAHIVTSLYRG' A
#
# COMPACT_ATOMS: atom_id res chain seq x y z
N MET A 1 6.82 5.18 -6.01
CA MET A 1 8.11 5.51 -5.34
C MET A 1 8.56 6.97 -5.41
N LYS A 2 8.23 7.79 -6.43
CA LYS A 2 8.73 9.19 -6.53
C LYS A 2 8.47 10.08 -5.30
N LYS A 3 7.41 9.81 -4.53
CA LYS A 3 7.05 10.55 -3.31
C LYS A 3 7.75 10.06 -2.04
N CYS A 4 8.39 8.88 -2.08
CA CYS A 4 9.02 8.28 -0.90
C CYS A 4 10.21 9.14 -0.43
N LYS A 5 10.32 9.34 0.89
CA LYS A 5 11.40 10.11 1.54
C LYS A 5 12.37 9.25 2.35
N ASN A 6 12.30 7.93 2.22
CA ASN A 6 13.14 6.97 2.94
C ASN A 6 13.14 7.17 4.47
N CYS A 7 11.99 7.57 5.04
CA CYS A 7 11.81 7.78 6.48
C CYS A 7 11.55 6.49 7.28
N ASN A 8 11.46 5.34 6.61
CA ASN A 8 11.30 4.01 7.20
C ASN A 8 10.02 3.73 8.00
N VAL A 9 9.12 4.70 8.19
CA VAL A 9 7.87 4.50 8.95
C VAL A 9 7.05 3.28 8.48
N CYS A 10 6.99 3.02 7.18
CA CYS A 10 6.29 1.85 6.63
C CYS A 10 6.97 0.52 7.00
N VAL A 11 8.30 0.50 7.11
CA VAL A 11 9.08 -0.68 7.48
C VAL A 11 8.88 -0.97 8.96
N GLU A 12 9.04 0.05 9.81
CA GLU A 12 8.93 -0.05 11.27
C GLU A 12 7.51 -0.41 11.74
N SER A 13 6.49 0.02 11.00
CA SER A 13 5.09 -0.27 11.30
C SER A 13 4.56 -1.58 10.72
N CYS A 14 5.35 -2.30 9.91
CA CYS A 14 4.87 -3.52 9.28
C CYS A 14 4.81 -4.66 10.31
N PRO A 15 3.61 -5.16 10.69
CA PRO A 15 3.47 -6.16 11.77
C PRO A 15 4.04 -7.53 11.42
N VAL A 16 4.32 -7.77 10.14
CA VAL A 16 4.80 -9.05 9.59
C VAL A 16 6.15 -8.89 8.86
N GLU A 17 6.81 -7.73 9.04
CA GLU A 17 8.14 -7.45 8.48
C GLU A 17 8.25 -7.71 6.96
N ALA A 18 7.17 -7.45 6.22
CA ALA A 18 7.09 -7.72 4.79
C ALA A 18 7.78 -6.67 3.90
N ILE A 19 8.37 -5.60 4.46
CA ILE A 19 8.94 -4.50 3.67
C ILE A 19 10.46 -4.44 3.81
N ASN A 20 11.16 -4.52 2.68
CA ASN A 20 12.62 -4.40 2.66
C ASN A 20 13.08 -2.97 3.02
N ILE A 21 14.06 -2.87 3.92
CA ILE A 21 14.56 -1.59 4.43
C ILE A 21 15.32 -0.76 3.39
N ASP A 22 16.00 -1.37 2.44
CA ASP A 22 16.80 -0.64 1.45
C ASP A 22 15.97 -0.27 0.21
N THR A 23 15.18 -1.22 -0.29
CA THR A 23 14.47 -1.07 -1.57
C THR A 23 13.03 -0.58 -1.42
N LYS A 24 12.45 -0.68 -0.22
CA LYS A 24 11.01 -0.45 0.05
C LYS A 24 10.08 -1.37 -0.73
N GLN A 25 10.60 -2.48 -1.26
CA GLN A 25 9.77 -3.50 -1.89
C GLN A 25 8.98 -4.25 -0.82
N ILE A 26 7.70 -4.50 -1.11
CA ILE A 26 6.80 -5.27 -0.27
C ILE A 26 6.80 -6.71 -0.79
N ASP A 27 7.09 -7.65 0.10
CA ASP A 27 6.87 -9.08 -0.11
C ASP A 27 5.38 -9.38 0.05
N TYR A 28 4.68 -9.52 -1.08
CA TYR A 28 3.24 -9.75 -1.09
C TYR A 28 2.83 -11.15 -0.64
N GLU A 29 3.75 -12.12 -0.59
CA GLU A 29 3.46 -13.45 -0.03
C GLU A 29 3.38 -13.40 1.50
N LYS A 30 4.07 -12.43 2.13
CA LYS A 30 4.01 -12.19 3.59
C LYS A 30 3.00 -11.12 3.98
N CYS A 31 2.70 -10.20 3.07
CA CYS A 31 1.83 -9.06 3.34
C CYS A 31 0.39 -9.53 3.66
N ILE A 32 -0.09 -9.18 4.85
CA ILE A 32 -1.47 -9.49 5.30
C ILE A 32 -2.49 -8.42 4.91
N GLU A 33 -2.14 -7.53 3.98
CA GLU A 33 -3.01 -6.45 3.48
C GLU A 33 -3.58 -5.51 4.57
N CYS A 34 -2.86 -5.35 5.69
CA CYS A 34 -3.29 -4.53 6.84
C CYS A 34 -3.37 -3.02 6.59
N MET A 35 -2.87 -2.53 5.45
CA MET A 35 -2.87 -1.10 5.05
C MET A 35 -2.06 -0.14 5.93
N CYS A 36 -1.40 -0.59 7.01
CA CYS A 36 -0.62 0.29 7.90
C CYS A 36 0.42 1.14 7.15
N CYS A 37 1.11 0.54 6.17
CA CYS A 37 2.10 1.24 5.36
C CYS A 37 1.50 2.35 4.48
N HIS A 38 0.22 2.23 4.09
CA HIS A 38 -0.52 3.24 3.35
C HIS A 38 -0.94 4.40 4.27
N GLU A 39 -1.57 4.07 5.41
CA GLU A 39 -2.12 5.06 6.35
C GLU A 39 -1.03 5.92 7.01
N LEU A 40 0.09 5.30 7.38
CA LEU A 40 1.18 5.99 8.09
C LEU A 40 2.09 6.78 7.16
N CYS A 41 1.98 6.60 5.84
CA CYS A 41 2.82 7.32 4.90
C CYS A 41 2.34 8.75 4.72
N MET A 42 2.91 9.69 5.51
CA MET A 42 2.64 11.13 5.40
C MET A 42 2.93 11.73 4.01
N HIS A 43 3.72 11.04 3.19
CA HIS A 43 4.06 11.46 1.83
C HIS A 43 3.18 10.81 0.75
N GLN A 44 2.21 9.98 1.15
CA GLN A 44 1.32 9.26 0.23
C GLN A 44 2.11 8.52 -0.86
N ALA A 45 3.19 7.84 -0.46
CA ALA A 45 4.10 7.15 -1.37
C ALA A 45 3.71 5.69 -1.64
N VAL A 46 2.74 5.17 -0.88
CA VAL A 46 2.17 3.83 -0.99
C VAL A 46 0.77 3.96 -1.58
N ASP A 47 0.57 3.42 -2.77
CA ASP A 47 -0.73 3.43 -3.46
C ASP A 47 -1.38 2.05 -3.38
N LEU A 48 -2.68 2.00 -3.10
CA LEU A 48 -3.47 0.77 -3.14
C LEU A 48 -3.93 0.54 -4.59
N LYS A 49 -3.57 -0.60 -5.18
CA LYS A 49 -4.07 -0.98 -6.50
C LYS A 49 -5.35 -1.80 -6.34
N LYS A 50 -6.41 -1.37 -7.03
CA LYS A 50 -7.63 -2.17 -7.21
C LYS A 50 -7.60 -2.73 -8.63
N ASP A 51 -7.30 -4.02 -8.75
CA ASP A 51 -7.19 -4.66 -10.05
C ASP A 51 -8.54 -5.23 -10.55
N ASN A 52 -9.61 -5.06 -9.78
CA ASN A 52 -10.94 -5.54 -10.16
C ASN A 52 -11.71 -4.49 -10.98
N PHE A 53 -11.55 -4.54 -12.29
CA PHE A 53 -12.28 -3.72 -13.26
C PHE A 53 -13.81 -3.84 -13.13
N LEU A 54 -14.32 -5.04 -12.82
CA LEU A 54 -15.74 -5.25 -12.56
C LEU A 54 -16.20 -4.46 -11.33
N ALA A 55 -15.42 -4.47 -10.25
CA ALA A 55 -15.74 -3.67 -9.06
C ALA A 55 -15.75 -2.16 -9.36
N HIS A 56 -14.89 -1.69 -10.27
CA HIS A 56 -14.91 -0.30 -10.74
C HIS A 56 -16.19 0.02 -11.52
N ILE A 57 -16.61 -0.86 -12.44
CA ILE A 57 -17.87 -0.69 -13.19
C ILE A 57 -19.06 -0.70 -12.24
N VAL A 58 -19.14 -1.67 -11.33
CA VAL A 58 -20.25 -1.78 -10.37
C VAL A 58 -20.33 -0.52 -9.49
N THR A 59 -19.20 -0.03 -8.97
CA THR A 59 -19.18 1.20 -8.16
C THR A 59 -19.69 2.43 -8.94
N SER A 60 -19.37 2.51 -10.24
CA SER A 60 -19.84 3.59 -11.11
C SER A 60 -21.33 3.49 -11.43
N LEU A 61 -21.87 2.27 -11.57
CA LEU A 61 -23.29 2.03 -11.82
C LEU A 61 -24.17 2.27 -10.57
N TYR A 62 -23.70 1.89 -9.38
CA TYR A 62 -24.45 2.09 -8.12
C TYR A 62 -24.44 3.53 -7.59
N ARG A 63 -23.55 4.38 -8.11
CA ARG A 63 -23.53 5.83 -7.85
C ARG A 63 -24.35 6.64 -8.88
N GLY A 64 -24.99 5.96 -9.83
CA GLY A 64 -25.93 6.53 -10.79
C GLY A 64 -27.37 6.37 -10.33
#